data_AF-A0AAW8SSG1-F1
#
_entry.id   AF-A0AAW8SSG1-F1
#
_cell.length_a   1.000
_cell.length_b   1.000
_cell.length_c   1.000
_cell.angle_alpha   90.00
_cell.angle_beta   90.00
_cell.angle_gamma   90.00
#
_symmetry.space_group_name_H-M   'P 1'
#
loop_
_entity.id
_entity.type
_entity.pdbx_description
1 polymer ?
#
loop_
_entity_poly.entity_id
_entity_poly.type
_entity_poly.pdbx_seq_one_letter_code
_entity_poly.pdbx_strand_id
1 'polypeptide(L)'
;MDINTQKHSFFNIEINGEEIRTTNQDSYYRRVKSTSGLTFDVSNQKALANIDVRGTVQTLTFYQNNHLTEEKPGVWVNKQLTQTTNLSLTVEVDGNDYDLSKTDHRVEVDLLHDSLPRYIHHYQTFKVIVIPFAPIIERKRLSMLVQQIYVVNETQNPLQVAAKEVPLYQKKYSDQQNVLIAQKGNEQKLAFSEAAKFSAALIDPNVFKEKKLFEESDTEIWLRDTFKYFDEIFGELTLPDKKMVHLYNRALYQSFSSFGMDCNNQIVGSNWGSYPATNRIWNKDMYYSSLPFLFFDQELCQKTILWFDQFGLKFPGSKFPGGINHSLSNSLASGLLASLYYEHTADLVFFEEHPQVLENAAKVVDEVLAQRHPEGPMLFESVWLSDAFALGKYHTGSNLCLWKVCSGLADLFDASGL
;
A
#
# COMPACT_ATOMS: atom_id res chain seq x y z
N MET A 1 22.28 -3.50 9.72
CA MET A 1 22.22 -2.81 8.41
C MET A 1 23.26 -1.69 8.41
N ASP A 2 23.84 -1.29 7.27
CA ASP A 2 24.65 -0.05 7.27
C ASP A 2 23.69 1.13 7.31
N ILE A 3 23.63 1.81 8.45
CA ILE A 3 22.74 2.96 8.68
C ILE A 3 23.33 4.26 8.13
N ASN A 4 24.61 4.27 7.75
CA ASN A 4 25.34 5.43 7.23
C ASN A 4 25.45 5.40 5.69
N THR A 5 24.54 4.72 5.00
CA THR A 5 24.46 4.75 3.54
C THR A 5 24.24 6.17 3.02
N GLN A 6 24.82 6.45 1.84
CA GLN A 6 24.67 7.75 1.18
C GLN A 6 23.21 8.12 0.97
N LYS A 7 22.95 9.43 0.98
CA LYS A 7 21.60 9.96 0.76
C LYS A 7 21.09 9.63 -0.63
N HIS A 8 19.79 9.40 -0.73
CA HIS A 8 19.16 9.20 -2.03
C HIS A 8 19.31 10.45 -2.91
N SER A 9 19.93 10.31 -4.09
CA SER A 9 20.30 11.45 -4.93
C SER A 9 19.09 12.22 -5.47
N PHE A 10 17.95 11.54 -5.64
CA PHE A 10 16.73 12.13 -6.19
C PHE A 10 15.62 12.39 -5.16
N PHE A 11 15.72 11.82 -3.96
CA PHE A 11 14.71 11.94 -2.90
C PHE A 11 15.41 12.30 -1.59
N ASN A 12 15.67 13.58 -1.39
CA ASN A 12 16.27 14.09 -0.16
C ASN A 12 15.65 15.43 0.19
N ILE A 13 15.27 15.60 1.45
CA ILE A 13 14.83 16.88 2.01
C ILE A 13 15.54 17.12 3.35
N GLU A 14 15.94 18.36 3.60
CA GLU A 14 16.44 18.85 4.88
C GLU A 14 15.42 19.84 5.42
N ILE A 15 15.16 19.77 6.72
CA ILE A 15 14.13 20.53 7.40
C ILE A 15 14.74 21.15 8.66
N ASN A 16 14.60 22.47 8.78
CA ASN A 16 15.03 23.22 9.95
C ASN A 16 13.92 24.21 10.35
N GLY A 17 13.23 23.93 11.46
CA GLY A 17 11.97 24.60 11.78
C GLY A 17 10.91 24.32 10.70
N GLU A 18 10.49 25.37 9.98
CA GLU A 18 9.56 25.27 8.83
C GLU A 18 10.27 25.34 7.46
N GLU A 19 11.56 25.65 7.43
CA GLU A 19 12.32 25.77 6.19
C GLU A 19 12.59 24.37 5.61
N ILE A 20 12.27 24.18 4.33
CA ILE A 20 12.53 22.95 3.58
C ILE A 20 13.58 23.24 2.52
N ARG A 21 14.61 22.40 2.47
CA ARG A 21 15.67 22.42 1.46
C ARG A 21 15.80 21.06 0.80
N THR A 22 16.27 21.02 -0.45
CA THR A 22 16.59 19.78 -1.16
C THR A 22 17.73 20.03 -2.12
N THR A 23 18.60 19.03 -2.29
CA THR A 23 19.69 19.09 -3.27
C THR A 23 19.20 18.77 -4.68
N ASN A 24 18.07 18.08 -4.82
CA ASN A 24 17.47 17.73 -6.11
C ASN A 24 16.83 18.97 -6.76
N GLN A 25 17.45 19.47 -7.82
CA GLN A 25 17.01 20.67 -8.54
C GLN A 25 15.65 20.53 -9.23
N ASP A 26 15.24 19.30 -9.55
CA ASP A 26 13.95 19.00 -10.20
C ASP A 26 12.81 18.76 -9.19
N SER A 27 13.13 18.68 -7.91
CA SER A 27 12.18 18.26 -6.87
C SER A 27 11.06 19.27 -6.64
N TYR A 28 9.83 18.77 -6.55
CA TYR A 28 8.65 19.55 -6.12
C TYR A 28 8.88 20.22 -4.77
N TYR A 29 9.61 19.55 -3.85
CA TYR A 29 9.88 20.04 -2.50
C TYR A 29 10.66 21.36 -2.47
N ARG A 30 11.34 21.77 -3.55
CA ARG A 30 12.00 23.09 -3.65
C ARG A 30 11.05 24.27 -3.55
N ARG A 31 9.78 24.05 -3.91
CA ARG A 31 8.76 25.10 -3.99
C ARG A 31 7.81 25.07 -2.80
N VAL A 32 7.95 24.08 -1.92
CA VAL A 32 7.07 23.89 -0.78
C VAL A 32 7.50 24.85 0.33
N LYS A 33 6.53 25.63 0.83
CA LYS A 33 6.75 26.67 1.84
C LYS A 33 6.40 26.24 3.27
N SER A 34 5.82 25.05 3.45
CA SER A 34 5.37 24.55 4.74
C SER A 34 5.47 23.04 4.79
N THR A 35 5.83 22.51 5.95
CA THR A 35 5.84 21.07 6.22
C THR A 35 4.43 20.51 6.47
N SER A 36 3.42 21.37 6.62
CA SER A 36 2.05 20.95 6.91
C SER A 36 1.49 20.08 5.78
N GLY A 37 0.98 18.90 6.13
CA GLY A 37 0.42 17.94 5.18
C GLY A 37 1.44 17.18 4.33
N LEU A 38 2.75 17.44 4.48
CA LEU A 38 3.78 16.64 3.82
C LEU A 38 3.98 15.33 4.56
N THR A 39 3.74 14.23 3.87
CA THR A 39 3.75 12.90 4.45
C THR A 39 4.35 11.88 3.49
N PHE A 40 4.82 10.78 4.06
CA PHE A 40 5.39 9.63 3.38
C PHE A 40 4.57 8.41 3.74
N ASP A 41 4.18 7.65 2.73
CA ASP A 41 3.38 6.44 2.93
C ASP A 41 4.29 5.22 3.06
N VAL A 42 3.98 4.38 4.05
CA VAL A 42 4.60 3.08 4.28
C VAL A 42 3.51 2.02 4.35
N SER A 43 3.59 1.02 3.49
CA SER A 43 2.56 -0.02 3.41
C SER A 43 3.14 -1.40 3.07
N ASN A 44 2.46 -2.43 3.58
CA ASN A 44 2.55 -3.81 3.07
C ASN A 44 1.18 -4.37 2.70
N GLN A 45 0.22 -3.47 2.44
CA GLN A 45 -1.19 -3.72 2.15
C GLN A 45 -2.04 -4.14 3.35
N LYS A 46 -1.47 -4.71 4.41
CA LYS A 46 -2.21 -4.96 5.66
C LYS A 46 -2.21 -3.77 6.60
N ALA A 47 -1.05 -3.11 6.69
CA ALA A 47 -0.86 -1.83 7.36
C ALA A 47 -0.61 -0.74 6.31
N LEU A 48 -1.24 0.42 6.48
CA LEU A 48 -0.91 1.64 5.75
C LEU A 48 -0.65 2.76 6.76
N ALA A 49 0.57 3.24 6.80
CA ALA A 49 1.00 4.35 7.64
C ALA A 49 1.28 5.59 6.79
N ASN A 50 0.70 6.70 7.19
CA ASN A 50 1.00 8.02 6.66
C ASN A 50 1.83 8.77 7.72
N ILE A 51 3.07 9.09 7.38
CA ILE A 51 4.09 9.53 8.33
C ILE A 51 4.57 10.93 7.93
N ASP A 52 4.53 11.88 8.85
CA ASP A 52 4.99 13.23 8.54
C ASP A 52 6.51 13.31 8.37
N VAL A 53 6.99 14.50 8.05
CA VAL A 53 8.40 14.78 7.80
C VAL A 53 9.33 14.62 9.02
N ARG A 54 8.79 14.37 10.21
CA ARG A 54 9.53 14.12 11.45
C ARG A 54 9.35 12.68 11.95
N GLY A 55 8.77 11.80 11.15
CA GLY A 55 8.54 10.41 11.56
C GLY A 55 7.32 10.22 12.45
N THR A 56 6.49 11.25 12.69
CA THR A 56 5.23 11.07 13.43
C THR A 56 4.25 10.34 12.54
N VAL A 57 3.68 9.25 13.02
CA VAL A 57 2.60 8.55 12.31
C VAL A 57 1.32 9.36 12.49
N GLN A 58 0.98 10.14 11.46
CA GLN A 58 -0.23 10.96 11.42
C GLN A 58 -1.46 10.06 11.39
N THR A 59 -1.40 8.96 10.62
CA THR A 59 -2.46 7.96 10.57
C THR A 59 -1.86 6.58 10.28
N LEU A 60 -2.24 5.59 11.10
CA LEU A 60 -1.99 4.18 10.86
C LEU A 60 -3.32 3.49 10.62
N THR A 61 -3.45 2.81 9.49
CA THR A 61 -4.66 2.12 9.06
C THR A 61 -4.44 0.61 9.01
N PHE A 62 -5.38 -0.14 9.58
CA PHE A 62 -5.51 -1.59 9.38
C PHE A 62 -6.85 -1.91 8.72
N TYR A 63 -6.83 -2.76 7.71
CA TYR A 63 -8.03 -3.15 6.98
C TYR A 63 -8.70 -4.39 7.59
N GLN A 64 -10.03 -4.44 7.55
CA GLN A 64 -10.80 -5.46 8.28
C GLN A 64 -11.62 -6.36 7.34
N ASN A 65 -12.50 -5.79 6.53
CA ASN A 65 -13.31 -6.54 5.57
C ASN A 65 -13.88 -5.61 4.50
N ASN A 66 -14.65 -6.17 3.57
CA ASN A 66 -15.45 -5.43 2.61
C ASN A 66 -16.91 -5.94 2.58
N HIS A 67 -17.83 -5.11 2.08
CA HIS A 67 -19.23 -5.46 1.92
C HIS A 67 -19.91 -4.69 0.78
N LEU A 68 -20.94 -5.30 0.19
CA LEU A 68 -21.74 -4.70 -0.88
C LEU A 68 -22.44 -3.41 -0.42
N THR A 69 -22.58 -2.46 -1.32
CA THR A 69 -23.25 -1.18 -1.04
C THR A 69 -24.12 -0.67 -2.20
N GLU A 70 -25.23 -0.03 -1.83
CA GLU A 70 -26.21 0.54 -2.76
C GLU A 70 -26.15 2.07 -2.84
N GLU A 71 -25.16 2.69 -2.21
CA GLU A 71 -25.19 4.13 -1.93
C GLU A 71 -24.96 5.04 -3.15
N LYS A 72 -24.33 4.55 -4.22
CA LYS A 72 -23.90 5.35 -5.37
C LYS A 72 -24.22 4.69 -6.72
N PRO A 73 -24.40 5.51 -7.78
CA PRO A 73 -24.45 5.01 -9.15
C PRO A 73 -23.11 4.37 -9.54
N GLY A 74 -23.15 3.36 -10.42
CA GLY A 74 -21.98 2.51 -10.71
C GLY A 74 -21.81 1.32 -9.76
N VAL A 75 -20.63 0.68 -9.80
CA VAL A 75 -20.29 -0.50 -8.99
C VAL A 75 -19.31 -0.11 -7.89
N TRP A 76 -19.74 -0.26 -6.64
CA TRP A 76 -19.02 0.18 -5.45
C TRP A 76 -19.05 -0.90 -4.38
N VAL A 77 -17.99 -0.95 -3.60
CA VAL A 77 -17.84 -1.83 -2.44
C VAL A 77 -17.37 -0.98 -1.25
N ASN A 78 -17.97 -1.18 -0.09
CA ASN A 78 -17.51 -0.55 1.14
C ASN A 78 -16.39 -1.38 1.77
N LYS A 79 -15.42 -0.71 2.41
CA LYS A 79 -14.40 -1.34 3.24
C LYS A 79 -14.53 -0.89 4.69
N GLN A 80 -14.30 -1.82 5.60
CA GLN A 80 -14.09 -1.53 7.01
C GLN A 80 -12.60 -1.41 7.30
N LEU A 81 -12.25 -0.39 8.06
CA LEU A 81 -10.88 -0.10 8.46
C LEU A 81 -10.85 0.47 9.88
N THR A 82 -9.72 0.32 10.53
CA THR A 82 -9.41 0.87 11.84
C THR A 82 -8.28 1.86 11.67
N GLN A 83 -8.38 3.03 12.32
CA GLN A 83 -7.32 4.03 12.31
C GLN A 83 -6.92 4.46 13.70
N THR A 84 -5.62 4.68 13.86
CA THR A 84 -5.03 5.37 15.01
C THR A 84 -4.18 6.51 14.49
N THR A 85 -4.15 7.63 15.20
CA THR A 85 -3.50 8.87 14.76
C THR A 85 -2.53 9.39 15.81
N ASN A 86 -1.62 10.27 15.37
CA ASN A 86 -0.70 11.03 16.21
C ASN A 86 0.18 10.17 17.12
N LEU A 87 0.94 9.26 16.50
CA LEU A 87 1.92 8.42 17.20
C LEU A 87 3.33 8.96 16.94
N SER A 88 3.94 9.52 17.97
CA SER A 88 5.33 9.98 17.95
C SER A 88 6.23 9.10 18.81
N LEU A 89 7.54 9.19 18.56
CA LEU A 89 8.57 8.52 19.34
C LEU A 89 9.30 9.52 20.23
N THR A 90 9.77 9.01 21.37
CA THR A 90 10.68 9.70 22.27
C THR A 90 11.88 8.79 22.55
N VAL A 91 13.07 9.37 22.57
CA VAL A 91 14.29 8.69 23.03
C VAL A 91 14.84 9.38 24.27
N GLU A 92 15.44 8.62 25.18
CA GLU A 92 16.11 9.17 26.36
C GLU A 92 17.63 9.14 26.14
N VAL A 93 18.29 10.30 26.28
CA VAL A 93 19.75 10.43 26.20
C VAL A 93 20.27 11.22 27.38
N ASP A 94 21.22 10.64 28.13
CA ASP A 94 21.78 11.16 29.38
C ASP A 94 20.70 11.62 30.38
N GLY A 95 19.61 10.86 30.47
CA GLY A 95 18.46 11.14 31.35
C GLY A 95 17.52 12.25 30.88
N ASN A 96 17.71 12.78 29.66
CA ASN A 96 16.81 13.77 29.06
C ASN A 96 15.95 13.13 27.96
N ASP A 97 14.66 13.46 27.95
CA ASP A 97 13.72 12.98 26.94
C ASP A 97 13.73 13.89 25.70
N TYR A 98 13.86 13.28 24.52
CA TYR A 98 13.83 13.95 23.22
C TYR A 98 12.65 13.43 22.40
N ASP A 99 11.61 14.25 22.30
CA ASP A 99 10.42 13.99 21.48
C ASP A 99 10.73 14.32 20.00
N LEU A 100 10.74 13.31 19.15
CA LEU A 100 11.13 13.45 17.74
C LEU A 100 10.13 14.30 16.93
N SER A 101 8.91 14.53 17.44
CA SER A 101 7.91 15.37 16.78
C SER A 101 8.18 16.87 16.91
N LYS A 102 9.11 17.28 17.78
CA LYS A 102 9.43 18.70 18.02
C LYS A 102 10.17 19.35 16.85
N THR A 103 10.13 20.68 16.82
CA THR A 103 10.74 21.52 15.77
C THR A 103 12.06 22.16 16.18
N ASP A 104 12.62 21.74 17.32
CA ASP A 104 13.80 22.31 17.98
C ASP A 104 15.14 21.74 17.47
N HIS A 105 15.08 20.87 16.46
CA HIS A 105 16.23 20.21 15.87
C HIS A 105 16.07 20.11 14.34
N ARG A 106 17.18 19.79 13.66
CA ARG A 106 17.22 19.61 12.21
C ARG A 106 16.84 18.18 11.87
N VAL A 107 16.02 17.99 10.84
CA VAL A 107 15.64 16.67 10.33
C VAL A 107 16.00 16.55 8.86
N GLU A 108 16.55 15.40 8.48
CA GLU A 108 16.72 15.02 7.08
C GLU A 108 15.82 13.83 6.78
N VAL A 109 15.20 13.82 5.61
CA VAL A 109 14.40 12.69 5.12
C VAL A 109 14.87 12.30 3.73
N ASP A 110 15.15 11.01 3.55
CA ASP A 110 15.42 10.42 2.24
C ASP A 110 14.72 9.07 2.08
N LEU A 111 14.96 8.38 0.95
CA LEU A 111 14.43 7.05 0.69
C LEU A 111 15.54 6.01 0.64
N LEU A 112 15.30 4.87 1.26
CA LEU A 112 16.11 3.68 1.14
C LEU A 112 15.49 2.77 0.08
N HIS A 113 16.29 2.31 -0.88
CA HIS A 113 15.85 1.39 -1.94
C HIS A 113 14.57 1.87 -2.66
N ASP A 114 14.45 3.17 -2.96
CA ASP A 114 13.26 3.79 -3.56
C ASP A 114 11.92 3.50 -2.85
N SER A 115 11.90 2.90 -1.65
CA SER A 115 10.69 2.34 -1.04
C SER A 115 10.41 3.02 0.29
N LEU A 116 11.25 2.74 1.29
CA LEU A 116 11.02 3.13 2.67
C LEU A 116 11.67 4.48 2.99
N PRO A 117 10.98 5.40 3.69
CA PRO A 117 11.59 6.63 4.14
C PRO A 117 12.58 6.36 5.28
N ARG A 118 13.66 7.15 5.33
CA ARG A 118 14.57 7.23 6.46
C ARG A 118 14.59 8.65 6.98
N TYR A 119 14.35 8.80 8.27
CA TYR A 119 14.38 10.05 8.99
C TYR A 119 15.67 10.13 9.80
N ILE A 120 16.39 11.25 9.72
CA ILE A 120 17.62 11.49 10.46
C ILE A 120 17.45 12.79 11.25
N HIS A 121 17.24 12.66 12.56
CA HIS A 121 17.12 13.76 13.50
C HIS A 121 18.51 14.10 14.03
N HIS A 122 18.94 15.35 13.85
CA HIS A 122 20.25 15.83 14.26
C HIS A 122 20.15 16.68 15.52
N TYR A 123 20.74 16.19 16.60
CA TYR A 123 20.96 16.95 17.83
C TYR A 123 22.42 17.38 17.95
N GLN A 124 22.76 18.11 19.00
CA GLN A 124 24.10 18.67 19.15
C GLN A 124 25.19 17.61 19.38
N THR A 125 24.85 16.51 20.07
CA THR A 125 25.82 15.48 20.49
C THR A 125 25.55 14.10 19.90
N PHE A 126 24.39 13.89 19.28
CA PHE A 126 23.98 12.62 18.70
C PHE A 126 23.00 12.85 17.55
N LYS A 127 22.74 11.79 16.79
CA LYS A 127 21.63 11.72 15.84
C LYS A 127 20.73 10.53 16.11
N VAL A 128 19.46 10.65 15.74
CA VAL A 128 18.48 9.56 15.78
C VAL A 128 18.05 9.23 14.36
N ILE A 129 18.20 7.98 13.95
CA ILE A 129 17.77 7.48 12.64
C ILE A 129 16.54 6.61 12.83
N VAL A 130 15.44 6.92 12.15
CA VAL A 130 14.20 6.15 12.17
C VAL A 130 13.89 5.64 10.77
N ILE A 131 13.67 4.34 10.65
CA ILE A 131 13.25 3.68 9.41
C ILE A 131 11.93 2.96 9.69
N PRO A 132 10.77 3.57 9.39
CA PRO A 132 9.49 2.90 9.48
C PRO A 132 9.30 1.95 8.29
N PHE A 133 8.78 0.76 8.58
CA PHE A 133 8.47 -0.25 7.58
C PHE A 133 7.31 -1.14 8.02
N ALA A 134 6.50 -1.60 7.08
CA ALA A 134 5.50 -2.63 7.31
C ALA A 134 6.14 -3.99 6.89
N PRO A 135 6.38 -4.94 7.81
CA PRO A 135 7.22 -6.10 7.53
C PRO A 135 6.66 -7.02 6.44
N ILE A 136 7.53 -7.45 5.54
CA ILE A 136 7.29 -8.55 4.60
C ILE A 136 8.42 -9.57 4.76
N ILE A 137 8.09 -10.77 5.23
CA ILE A 137 9.05 -11.81 5.61
C ILE A 137 8.70 -13.06 4.82
N GLU A 138 9.63 -13.57 4.01
CA GLU A 138 9.38 -14.72 3.13
C GLU A 138 8.07 -14.54 2.31
N ARG A 139 7.86 -13.33 1.76
CA ARG A 139 6.64 -12.90 1.04
C ARG A 139 5.35 -12.85 1.87
N LYS A 140 5.41 -13.17 3.17
CA LYS A 140 4.28 -13.03 4.10
C LYS A 140 4.26 -11.63 4.69
N ARG A 141 3.10 -10.99 4.59
CA ARG A 141 2.84 -9.63 5.10
C ARG A 141 2.32 -9.73 6.54
N LEU A 142 2.94 -9.03 7.46
CA LEU A 142 2.47 -8.89 8.85
C LEU A 142 1.54 -7.69 9.00
N SER A 143 0.48 -7.79 9.80
CA SER A 143 -0.43 -6.66 10.08
C SER A 143 0.14 -5.74 11.16
N MET A 144 1.23 -5.04 10.83
CA MET A 144 1.89 -4.07 11.71
C MET A 144 2.74 -3.04 10.97
N LEU A 145 3.00 -1.93 11.64
CA LEU A 145 4.07 -0.98 11.32
C LEU A 145 5.19 -1.13 12.35
N VAL A 146 6.43 -1.32 11.91
CA VAL A 146 7.63 -1.32 12.76
C VAL A 146 8.41 -0.04 12.51
N GLN A 147 8.82 0.64 13.57
CA GLN A 147 9.78 1.74 13.54
C GLN A 147 11.12 1.23 14.06
N GLN A 148 12.07 1.02 13.15
CA GLN A 148 13.44 0.68 13.50
C GLN A 148 14.22 1.96 13.84
N ILE A 149 14.79 2.02 15.04
CA ILE A 149 15.39 3.23 15.59
C ILE A 149 16.87 2.97 15.90
N TYR A 150 17.72 3.94 15.55
CA TYR A 150 19.12 3.94 15.91
C TYR A 150 19.48 5.29 16.55
N VAL A 151 20.19 5.27 17.67
CA VAL A 151 20.76 6.48 18.28
C VAL A 151 22.27 6.40 18.16
N VAL A 152 22.88 7.36 17.47
CA VAL A 152 24.32 7.34 17.15
C VAL A 152 25.02 8.48 17.88
N ASN A 153 26.06 8.16 18.64
CA ASN A 153 26.88 9.18 19.31
C ASN A 153 27.80 9.88 18.30
N GLU A 154 27.68 11.21 18.21
CA GLU A 154 28.48 12.04 17.28
C GLU A 154 29.65 12.75 17.98
N THR A 155 29.88 12.48 19.27
CA THR A 155 30.95 13.11 20.06
C THR A 155 31.85 12.10 20.75
N GLN A 156 33.03 12.56 21.18
CA GLN A 156 33.99 11.74 21.92
C GLN A 156 33.54 11.43 23.35
N ASN A 157 32.53 12.13 23.86
CA ASN A 157 31.98 11.88 25.20
C ASN A 157 31.01 10.70 25.13
N PRO A 158 31.12 9.69 26.02
CA PRO A 158 30.15 8.60 26.05
C PRO A 158 28.74 9.11 26.37
N LEU A 159 27.74 8.52 25.74
CA LEU A 159 26.32 8.82 25.98
C LEU A 159 25.61 7.61 26.60
N GLN A 160 24.71 7.86 27.53
CA GLN A 160 23.77 6.85 28.01
C GLN A 160 22.45 6.99 27.25
N VAL A 161 21.95 5.91 26.66
CA VAL A 161 20.75 5.94 25.80
C VAL A 161 19.77 4.84 26.20
N ALA A 162 18.49 5.17 26.26
CA ALA A 162 17.39 4.23 26.42
C ALA A 162 16.22 4.55 25.48
N ALA A 163 15.47 3.52 25.07
CA ALA A 163 14.17 3.72 24.44
C ALA A 163 13.15 4.12 25.50
N LYS A 164 12.41 5.20 25.25
CA LYS A 164 11.27 5.55 26.09
C LYS A 164 10.07 4.67 25.75
N GLU A 165 9.33 4.25 26.76
CA GLU A 165 8.08 3.55 26.54
C GLU A 165 7.09 4.43 25.75
N VAL A 166 6.48 3.87 24.72
CA VAL A 166 5.41 4.55 23.97
C VAL A 166 4.18 4.62 24.89
N PRO A 167 3.64 5.82 25.18
CA PRO A 167 2.53 5.96 26.11
C PRO A 167 1.29 5.18 25.64
N LEU A 168 0.79 4.28 26.48
CA LEU A 168 -0.45 3.53 26.22
C LEU A 168 -1.71 4.42 26.29
N TYR A 169 -1.62 5.53 27.01
CA TYR A 169 -2.68 6.51 27.19
C TYR A 169 -2.07 7.92 27.24
N GLN A 170 -2.76 8.89 26.65
CA GLN A 170 -2.31 10.28 26.70
C GLN A 170 -2.79 10.99 27.96
N LYS A 171 -4.11 10.99 28.22
CA LYS A 171 -4.70 11.74 29.36
C LYS A 171 -5.61 10.89 30.26
N LYS A 172 -6.41 9.99 29.70
CA LYS A 172 -7.32 9.10 30.46
C LYS A 172 -7.43 7.73 29.79
N TYR A 173 -7.95 6.75 30.54
CA TYR A 173 -8.10 5.37 30.08
C TYR A 173 -8.97 5.17 28.83
N SER A 174 -9.84 6.13 28.48
CA SER A 174 -10.64 6.06 27.25
C SER A 174 -9.99 6.70 26.02
N ASP A 175 -8.84 7.35 26.19
CA ASP A 175 -8.03 7.90 25.09
C ASP A 175 -7.09 6.80 24.55
N GLN A 176 -7.66 5.61 24.28
CA GLN A 176 -6.90 4.45 23.86
C GLN A 176 -6.58 4.55 22.38
N GLN A 177 -5.34 4.20 22.04
CA GLN A 177 -4.95 3.92 20.67
C GLN A 177 -5.50 2.55 20.30
N ASN A 178 -6.12 2.42 19.12
CA ASN A 178 -6.66 1.15 18.67
C ASN A 178 -5.59 0.32 17.96
N VAL A 179 -4.48 0.09 18.65
CA VAL A 179 -3.30 -0.68 18.21
C VAL A 179 -2.70 -1.40 19.41
N LEU A 180 -2.08 -2.54 19.18
CA LEU A 180 -1.17 -3.15 20.15
C LEU A 180 0.22 -2.54 19.98
N ILE A 181 0.88 -2.28 21.10
CA ILE A 181 2.23 -1.70 21.11
C ILE A 181 3.20 -2.70 21.72
N ALA A 182 4.35 -2.87 21.08
CA ALA A 182 5.48 -3.65 21.60
C ALA A 182 6.79 -2.95 21.28
N GLN A 183 7.77 -3.05 22.18
CA GLN A 183 9.07 -2.40 22.01
C GLN A 183 10.22 -3.34 22.33
N LYS A 184 11.38 -3.04 21.75
CA LYS A 184 12.63 -3.76 21.89
C LYS A 184 13.81 -2.82 22.05
N GLY A 185 14.83 -3.35 22.72
CA GLY A 185 16.12 -2.70 22.94
C GLY A 185 16.30 -2.32 24.40
N ASN A 186 17.54 -2.44 24.85
CA ASN A 186 17.93 -2.16 26.24
C ASN A 186 18.69 -0.85 26.30
N GLU A 187 18.73 -0.29 27.50
CA GLU A 187 19.62 0.81 27.84
C GLU A 187 21.07 0.45 27.48
N GLN A 188 21.78 1.39 26.83
CA GLN A 188 23.11 1.19 26.27
C GLN A 188 23.98 2.41 26.52
N LYS A 189 25.24 2.16 26.85
CA LYS A 189 26.28 3.19 26.88
C LYS A 189 27.03 3.18 25.55
N LEU A 190 27.10 4.33 24.87
CA LEU A 190 27.67 4.46 23.54
C LEU A 190 28.97 5.26 23.56
N ALA A 191 30.06 4.65 23.06
CA ALA A 191 31.26 5.37 22.69
C ALA A 191 31.06 6.16 21.38
N PHE A 192 32.06 6.96 20.98
CA PHE A 192 32.02 7.72 19.73
C PHE A 192 31.72 6.82 18.53
N SER A 193 30.78 7.24 17.68
CA SER A 193 30.33 6.53 16.47
C SER A 193 29.65 5.17 16.72
N GLU A 194 29.44 4.76 17.97
CA GLU A 194 28.59 3.60 18.29
C GLU A 194 27.11 3.96 18.17
N ALA A 195 26.29 2.94 17.91
CA ALA A 195 24.86 3.09 17.72
C ALA A 195 24.07 2.15 18.65
N ALA A 196 23.18 2.71 19.47
CA ALA A 196 22.15 1.92 20.16
C ALA A 196 21.03 1.56 19.18
N LYS A 197 20.45 0.38 19.35
CA LYS A 197 19.38 -0.14 18.50
C LYS A 197 18.11 -0.39 19.30
N PHE A 198 17.00 0.13 18.78
CA PHE A 198 15.68 -0.06 19.36
C PHE A 198 14.65 -0.31 18.25
N SER A 199 13.50 -0.87 18.63
CA SER A 199 12.39 -1.03 17.70
C SER A 199 11.07 -0.86 18.43
N ALA A 200 10.10 -0.24 17.77
CA ALA A 200 8.72 -0.16 18.25
C ALA A 200 7.78 -0.73 17.17
N ALA A 201 6.86 -1.59 17.54
CA ALA A 201 5.83 -2.12 16.66
C ALA A 201 4.45 -1.61 17.08
N LEU A 202 3.70 -1.16 16.09
CA LEU A 202 2.29 -0.77 16.15
C LEU A 202 1.51 -1.81 15.36
N ILE A 203 0.75 -2.64 16.05
CA ILE A 203 0.25 -3.92 15.55
C ILE A 203 -1.27 -3.92 15.54
N ASP A 204 -1.88 -4.53 14.52
CA ASP A 204 -3.33 -4.71 14.44
C ASP A 204 -3.83 -5.53 15.66
N PRO A 205 -4.81 -5.02 16.43
CA PRO A 205 -5.36 -5.74 17.58
C PRO A 205 -5.90 -7.13 17.29
N ASN A 206 -6.28 -7.40 16.04
CA ASN A 206 -6.81 -8.71 15.64
C ASN A 206 -5.74 -9.79 15.45
N VAL A 207 -4.44 -9.43 15.48
CA VAL A 207 -3.32 -10.36 15.25
C VAL A 207 -2.38 -10.45 16.44
N PHE A 208 -2.91 -10.66 17.65
CA PHE A 208 -2.08 -10.78 18.86
C PHE A 208 -0.90 -11.76 18.74
N LYS A 209 -1.02 -12.83 17.94
CA LYS A 209 0.08 -13.76 17.67
C LYS A 209 1.29 -13.09 17.03
N GLU A 210 1.07 -12.09 16.17
CA GLU A 210 2.15 -11.34 15.53
C GLU A 210 2.91 -10.44 16.51
N LYS A 211 2.28 -10.01 17.62
CA LYS A 211 2.98 -9.33 18.72
C LYS A 211 4.06 -10.22 19.34
N LYS A 212 3.73 -11.49 19.61
CA LYS A 212 4.70 -12.45 20.14
C LYS A 212 5.84 -12.71 19.16
N LEU A 213 5.49 -12.85 17.88
CA LEU A 213 6.47 -12.98 16.81
C LEU A 213 7.40 -11.76 16.77
N PHE A 214 6.85 -10.55 16.90
CA PHE A 214 7.67 -9.34 17.02
C PHE A 214 8.57 -9.38 18.24
N GLU A 215 8.13 -9.89 19.40
CA GLU A 215 8.96 -9.96 20.63
C GLU A 215 10.15 -10.91 20.50
N GLU A 216 10.04 -11.96 19.70
CA GLU A 216 11.07 -12.99 19.53
C GLU A 216 12.01 -12.74 18.34
N SER A 217 11.66 -11.80 17.45
CA SER A 217 12.37 -11.58 16.19
C SER A 217 13.67 -10.76 16.24
N ASP A 218 14.40 -10.75 15.12
CA ASP A 218 15.37 -9.70 14.81
C ASP A 218 14.75 -8.76 13.76
N THR A 219 14.46 -7.54 14.17
CA THR A 219 13.80 -6.54 13.34
C THR A 219 14.71 -5.97 12.25
N GLU A 220 16.04 -6.06 12.40
CA GLU A 220 16.97 -5.71 11.31
C GLU A 220 16.93 -6.78 10.20
N ILE A 221 16.71 -8.05 10.56
CA ILE A 221 16.48 -9.12 9.56
C ILE A 221 15.16 -8.86 8.83
N TRP A 222 14.07 -8.55 9.54
CA TRP A 222 12.78 -8.23 8.90
C TRP A 222 12.85 -7.02 7.97
N LEU A 223 13.60 -5.99 8.35
CA LEU A 223 13.82 -4.83 7.51
C LEU A 223 14.57 -5.22 6.21
N ARG A 224 15.59 -6.08 6.30
CA ARG A 224 16.31 -6.60 5.13
C ARG A 224 15.42 -7.45 4.23
N ASP A 225 14.60 -8.32 4.80
CA ASP A 225 13.65 -9.13 4.03
C ASP A 225 12.62 -8.26 3.31
N THR A 226 12.19 -7.18 3.96
CA THR A 226 11.28 -6.20 3.36
C THR A 226 11.94 -5.46 2.21
N PHE A 227 13.20 -5.03 2.34
CA PHE A 227 13.94 -4.44 1.22
C PHE A 227 14.12 -5.42 0.07
N LYS A 228 14.51 -6.67 0.38
CA LYS A 228 14.67 -7.73 -0.60
C LYS A 228 13.39 -7.95 -1.40
N TYR A 229 12.23 -7.95 -0.74
CA TYR A 229 10.94 -8.06 -1.41
C TYR A 229 10.71 -6.94 -2.44
N PHE A 230 11.00 -5.68 -2.08
CA PHE A 230 10.82 -4.57 -3.01
C PHE A 230 11.87 -4.55 -4.12
N ASP A 231 13.13 -4.88 -3.82
CA ASP A 231 14.18 -5.03 -4.83
C ASP A 231 13.80 -6.10 -5.87
N GLU A 232 13.21 -7.23 -5.44
CA GLU A 232 12.67 -8.26 -6.33
C GLU A 232 11.53 -7.76 -7.21
N ILE A 233 10.62 -6.94 -6.66
CA ILE A 233 9.49 -6.35 -7.43
C ILE A 233 9.98 -5.32 -8.44
N PHE A 234 10.93 -4.47 -8.08
CA PHE A 234 11.46 -3.43 -8.97
C PHE A 234 12.26 -4.04 -10.13
N GLY A 235 12.93 -5.16 -9.88
CA GLY A 235 13.74 -5.86 -10.88
C GLY A 235 14.92 -5.03 -11.37
N GLU A 236 15.39 -5.34 -12.57
CA GLU A 236 16.61 -4.74 -13.15
C GLU A 236 16.29 -3.82 -14.35
N LEU A 237 15.54 -2.74 -14.12
CA LEU A 237 15.28 -1.75 -15.17
C LEU A 237 16.49 -0.84 -15.38
N THR A 238 17.08 -0.88 -16.59
CA THR A 238 18.15 0.04 -17.00
C THR A 238 17.65 1.02 -18.06
N LEU A 239 17.71 2.32 -17.75
CA LEU A 239 17.40 3.42 -18.68
C LEU A 239 18.57 4.41 -18.76
N PRO A 240 18.75 5.12 -19.90
CA PRO A 240 19.80 6.14 -20.03
C PRO A 240 19.69 7.25 -18.97
N ASP A 241 18.48 7.68 -18.63
CA ASP A 241 18.23 8.60 -17.51
C ASP A 241 17.92 7.82 -16.24
N LYS A 242 18.88 7.81 -15.30
CA LYS A 242 18.73 7.15 -13.99
C LYS A 242 17.55 7.69 -13.19
N LYS A 243 17.18 8.96 -13.36
CA LYS A 243 16.02 9.56 -12.67
C LYS A 243 14.73 8.83 -13.02
N MET A 244 14.58 8.40 -14.27
CA MET A 244 13.39 7.67 -14.73
C MET A 244 13.27 6.30 -14.07
N VAL A 245 14.39 5.63 -13.79
CA VAL A 245 14.39 4.35 -13.05
C VAL A 245 13.84 4.55 -11.63
N HIS A 246 14.31 5.57 -10.91
CA HIS A 246 13.80 5.86 -9.57
C HIS A 246 12.31 6.24 -9.58
N LEU A 247 11.87 7.06 -10.54
CA LEU A 247 10.45 7.39 -10.68
C LEU A 247 9.58 6.16 -10.97
N TYR A 248 10.09 5.23 -11.78
CA TYR A 248 9.44 3.96 -12.06
C TYR A 248 9.29 3.10 -10.80
N ASN A 249 10.36 2.92 -10.02
CA ASN A 249 10.32 2.18 -8.75
C ASN A 249 9.31 2.80 -7.77
N ARG A 250 9.27 4.14 -7.68
CA ARG A 250 8.28 4.86 -6.88
C ARG A 250 6.85 4.63 -7.35
N ALA A 251 6.61 4.60 -8.65
CA ALA A 251 5.28 4.32 -9.19
C ALA A 251 4.83 2.89 -8.85
N LEU A 252 5.74 1.91 -8.91
CA LEU A 252 5.47 0.54 -8.48
C LEU A 252 5.15 0.46 -6.98
N TYR A 253 5.97 1.10 -6.13
CA TYR A 253 5.73 1.13 -4.68
C TYR A 253 4.39 1.79 -4.33
N GLN A 254 4.03 2.88 -5.02
CA GLN A 254 2.76 3.57 -4.83
C GLN A 254 1.56 2.70 -5.28
N SER A 255 1.68 2.00 -6.41
CA SER A 255 0.66 1.07 -6.88
C SER A 255 0.47 -0.08 -5.89
N PHE A 256 1.57 -0.69 -5.41
CA PHE A 256 1.54 -1.71 -4.38
C PHE A 256 0.83 -1.23 -3.12
N SER A 257 1.19 -0.03 -2.66
CA SER A 257 0.65 0.59 -1.44
C SER A 257 -0.81 1.03 -1.57
N SER A 258 -1.38 1.02 -2.78
CA SER A 258 -2.78 1.41 -3.01
C SER A 258 -3.78 0.33 -2.63
N PHE A 259 -3.33 -0.91 -2.37
CA PHE A 259 -4.22 -2.01 -2.00
C PHE A 259 -4.31 -2.19 -0.49
N GLY A 260 -5.50 -2.56 -0.05
CA GLY A 260 -5.80 -3.01 1.30
C GLY A 260 -6.06 -4.51 1.34
N MET A 261 -5.44 -5.19 2.30
CA MET A 261 -5.71 -6.57 2.67
C MET A 261 -6.03 -6.66 4.15
N ASP A 262 -6.97 -7.54 4.50
CA ASP A 262 -7.22 -7.87 5.89
C ASP A 262 -6.10 -8.75 6.49
N CYS A 263 -6.22 -9.03 7.79
CA CYS A 263 -5.27 -9.88 8.48
C CYS A 263 -5.22 -11.33 7.94
N ASN A 264 -6.27 -11.78 7.25
CA ASN A 264 -6.41 -13.12 6.65
C ASN A 264 -5.92 -13.20 5.19
N ASN A 265 -5.22 -12.17 4.69
CA ASN A 265 -4.75 -12.07 3.30
C ASN A 265 -5.87 -11.99 2.26
N GLN A 266 -7.05 -11.51 2.64
CA GLN A 266 -8.14 -11.21 1.71
C GLN A 266 -8.04 -9.78 1.25
N ILE A 267 -8.16 -9.56 -0.07
CA ILE A 267 -8.21 -8.23 -0.65
C ILE A 267 -9.51 -7.55 -0.23
N VAL A 268 -9.40 -6.41 0.43
CA VAL A 268 -10.56 -5.62 0.87
C VAL A 268 -10.84 -4.42 -0.05
N GLY A 269 -9.98 -4.19 -1.05
CA GLY A 269 -10.11 -3.17 -2.10
C GLY A 269 -8.88 -2.27 -2.21
N SER A 270 -9.01 -1.15 -2.93
CA SER A 270 -7.94 -0.16 -3.14
C SER A 270 -8.25 1.24 -2.57
N ASN A 271 -7.25 2.12 -2.60
CA ASN A 271 -7.33 3.56 -2.35
C ASN A 271 -7.05 4.34 -3.66
N TRP A 272 -7.33 5.65 -3.68
CA TRP A 272 -7.11 6.57 -4.83
C TRP A 272 -5.63 6.96 -5.04
N GLY A 273 -4.72 6.02 -4.82
CA GLY A 273 -3.31 6.23 -4.52
C GLY A 273 -2.92 5.37 -3.32
N SER A 274 -1.90 5.74 -2.56
CA SER A 274 -1.61 5.11 -1.26
C SER A 274 -2.53 5.68 -0.16
N TYR A 275 -2.49 6.99 0.08
CA TYR A 275 -3.30 7.72 1.06
C TYR A 275 -4.20 8.78 0.38
N PRO A 276 -5.39 9.13 0.92
CA PRO A 276 -6.02 8.63 2.13
C PRO A 276 -6.58 7.21 1.98
N ALA A 277 -6.58 6.46 3.09
CA ALA A 277 -7.36 5.24 3.17
C ALA A 277 -8.85 5.60 3.06
N THR A 278 -9.48 5.23 1.95
CA THR A 278 -10.92 5.49 1.74
C THR A 278 -11.75 4.42 2.46
N ASN A 279 -13.03 4.67 2.79
CA ASN A 279 -13.95 3.64 3.30
C ASN A 279 -14.81 3.01 2.20
N ARG A 280 -14.59 3.44 0.95
CA ARG A 280 -15.33 3.04 -0.24
C ARG A 280 -14.35 2.81 -1.37
N ILE A 281 -14.62 1.79 -2.15
CA ILE A 281 -13.88 1.47 -3.36
C ILE A 281 -14.84 1.55 -4.52
N TRP A 282 -14.46 2.36 -5.50
CA TRP A 282 -15.05 2.29 -6.82
C TRP A 282 -14.34 1.16 -7.58
N ASN A 283 -15.11 0.23 -8.14
CA ASN A 283 -14.53 -0.95 -8.81
C ASN A 283 -13.56 -0.60 -9.95
N LYS A 284 -13.72 0.56 -10.59
CA LYS A 284 -12.81 0.96 -11.65
C LYS A 284 -11.45 1.43 -11.12
N ASP A 285 -11.44 2.14 -9.99
CA ASP A 285 -10.18 2.49 -9.32
C ASP A 285 -9.45 1.22 -8.90
N MET A 286 -10.18 0.24 -8.35
CA MET A 286 -9.65 -1.09 -8.05
C MET A 286 -9.02 -1.75 -9.28
N TYR A 287 -9.69 -1.66 -10.43
CA TYR A 287 -9.23 -2.26 -11.67
C TYR A 287 -7.94 -1.60 -12.16
N TYR A 288 -7.89 -0.26 -12.18
CA TYR A 288 -6.69 0.44 -12.63
C TYR A 288 -5.51 0.24 -11.69
N SER A 289 -5.76 0.23 -10.39
CA SER A 289 -4.74 -0.04 -9.40
C SER A 289 -4.17 -1.45 -9.53
N SER A 290 -4.93 -2.44 -10.02
CA SER A 290 -4.49 -3.84 -10.13
C SER A 290 -3.65 -4.15 -11.37
N LEU A 291 -3.76 -3.34 -12.44
CA LEU A 291 -3.06 -3.60 -13.69
C LEU A 291 -1.53 -3.77 -13.55
N PRO A 292 -0.82 -2.98 -12.72
CA PRO A 292 0.62 -3.20 -12.52
C PRO A 292 0.97 -4.58 -11.97
N PHE A 293 0.07 -5.22 -11.21
CA PHE A 293 0.33 -6.55 -10.62
C PHE A 293 0.36 -7.67 -11.65
N LEU A 294 -0.22 -7.47 -12.85
CA LEU A 294 -0.04 -8.38 -13.97
C LEU A 294 1.44 -8.66 -14.22
N PHE A 295 2.30 -7.64 -14.07
CA PHE A 295 3.71 -7.71 -14.41
C PHE A 295 4.63 -8.02 -13.22
N PHE A 296 4.23 -7.65 -12.00
CA PHE A 296 5.17 -7.64 -10.86
C PHE A 296 4.70 -8.40 -9.61
N ASP A 297 3.45 -8.84 -9.53
CA ASP A 297 2.95 -9.64 -8.39
C ASP A 297 1.77 -10.53 -8.79
N GLN A 298 2.08 -11.75 -9.23
CA GLN A 298 1.09 -12.71 -9.72
C GLN A 298 0.06 -13.10 -8.64
N GLU A 299 0.49 -13.28 -7.39
CA GLU A 299 -0.41 -13.65 -6.27
C GLU A 299 -1.46 -12.55 -6.04
N LEU A 300 -1.03 -11.28 -6.05
CA LEU A 300 -1.96 -10.16 -5.95
C LEU A 300 -2.92 -10.09 -7.14
N CYS A 301 -2.43 -10.36 -8.34
CA CYS A 301 -3.28 -10.37 -9.54
C CYS A 301 -4.36 -11.46 -9.44
N GLN A 302 -3.98 -12.68 -9.06
CA GLN A 302 -4.91 -13.81 -8.81
C GLN A 302 -5.97 -13.44 -7.77
N LYS A 303 -5.56 -12.91 -6.61
CA LYS A 303 -6.50 -12.45 -5.56
C LYS A 303 -7.44 -11.35 -6.07
N THR A 304 -6.97 -10.49 -6.97
CA THR A 304 -7.80 -9.42 -7.52
C THR A 304 -8.80 -9.94 -8.55
N ILE A 305 -8.45 -10.95 -9.35
CA ILE A 305 -9.39 -11.65 -10.23
C ILE A 305 -10.54 -12.24 -9.40
N LEU A 306 -10.21 -12.95 -8.32
CA LEU A 306 -11.21 -13.51 -7.40
C LEU A 306 -12.09 -12.42 -6.75
N TRP A 307 -11.50 -11.27 -6.41
CA TRP A 307 -12.26 -10.14 -5.89
C TRP A 307 -13.27 -9.60 -6.91
N PHE A 308 -12.88 -9.45 -8.18
CA PHE A 308 -13.79 -9.01 -9.23
C PHE A 308 -14.82 -10.08 -9.61
N ASP A 309 -14.50 -11.36 -9.48
CA ASP A 309 -15.46 -12.45 -9.66
C ASP A 309 -16.62 -12.31 -8.67
N GLN A 310 -16.32 -11.91 -7.44
CA GLN A 310 -17.33 -11.67 -6.39
C GLN A 310 -18.04 -10.31 -6.52
N PHE A 311 -17.32 -9.24 -6.86
CA PHE A 311 -17.80 -7.86 -6.69
C PHE A 311 -17.95 -7.07 -7.99
N GLY A 312 -17.57 -7.63 -9.15
CA GLY A 312 -17.59 -6.95 -10.45
C GLY A 312 -19.00 -6.63 -10.96
N LEU A 313 -19.97 -7.46 -10.62
CA LEU A 313 -21.36 -7.29 -11.00
C LEU A 313 -22.14 -6.48 -9.95
N LYS A 314 -22.86 -5.45 -10.40
CA LYS A 314 -23.78 -4.72 -9.50
C LYS A 314 -24.95 -5.63 -9.12
N PHE A 315 -25.08 -5.93 -7.84
CA PHE A 315 -26.24 -6.64 -7.33
C PHE A 315 -27.54 -5.85 -7.57
N PRO A 316 -28.67 -6.52 -7.85
CA PRO A 316 -29.98 -5.86 -7.93
C PRO A 316 -30.39 -5.24 -6.58
N GLY A 317 -30.91 -4.02 -6.63
CA GLY A 317 -31.29 -3.25 -5.44
C GLY A 317 -32.57 -2.42 -5.60
N SER A 318 -32.93 -1.71 -4.54
CA SER A 318 -34.11 -0.84 -4.45
C SER A 318 -33.96 0.52 -5.16
N LYS A 319 -32.73 1.02 -5.29
CA LYS A 319 -32.30 2.28 -5.90
C LYS A 319 -31.79 2.07 -7.32
N PHE A 320 -31.12 0.95 -7.57
CA PHE A 320 -30.54 0.63 -8.88
C PHE A 320 -30.92 -0.79 -9.30
N PRO A 321 -31.39 -1.00 -10.55
CA PRO A 321 -31.75 -2.34 -11.04
C PRO A 321 -30.59 -3.36 -11.00
N GLY A 322 -29.34 -2.90 -11.09
CA GLY A 322 -28.16 -3.77 -11.12
C GLY A 322 -28.04 -4.58 -12.41
N GLY A 323 -27.30 -5.69 -12.35
CA GLY A 323 -27.08 -6.61 -13.47
C GLY A 323 -25.94 -6.23 -14.41
N ILE A 324 -25.73 -7.06 -15.45
CA ILE A 324 -24.60 -6.95 -16.39
C ILE A 324 -24.54 -5.60 -17.12
N ASN A 325 -25.70 -5.04 -17.48
CA ASN A 325 -25.75 -3.76 -18.19
C ASN A 325 -25.66 -2.55 -17.26
N HIS A 326 -25.74 -2.73 -15.94
CA HIS A 326 -25.53 -1.62 -15.02
C HIS A 326 -24.16 -1.00 -15.31
N SER A 327 -23.11 -1.82 -15.42
CA SER A 327 -21.86 -1.35 -16.00
C SER A 327 -21.14 -2.48 -16.70
N LEU A 328 -21.29 -2.55 -18.03
CA LEU A 328 -20.77 -3.64 -18.83
C LEU A 328 -19.26 -3.83 -18.62
N SER A 329 -18.49 -2.74 -18.55
CA SER A 329 -17.04 -2.83 -18.33
C SER A 329 -16.64 -3.33 -16.94
N ASN A 330 -17.45 -3.11 -15.90
CA ASN A 330 -17.20 -3.65 -14.56
C ASN A 330 -17.64 -5.11 -14.45
N SER A 331 -18.79 -5.46 -15.05
CA SER A 331 -19.27 -6.84 -15.10
C SER A 331 -18.28 -7.77 -15.82
N LEU A 332 -17.52 -7.23 -16.78
CA LEU A 332 -16.47 -7.95 -17.50
C LEU A 332 -15.10 -7.93 -16.80
N ALA A 333 -14.94 -7.24 -15.67
CA ALA A 333 -13.63 -6.99 -15.06
C ALA A 333 -12.87 -8.27 -14.67
N SER A 334 -13.58 -9.26 -14.11
CA SER A 334 -12.99 -10.56 -13.73
C SER A 334 -12.44 -11.28 -14.96
N GLY A 335 -13.28 -11.50 -15.98
CA GLY A 335 -12.88 -12.15 -17.23
C GLY A 335 -11.78 -11.38 -17.98
N LEU A 336 -11.79 -10.05 -17.91
CA LEU A 336 -10.78 -9.22 -18.55
C LEU A 336 -9.42 -9.34 -17.87
N LEU A 337 -9.38 -9.28 -16.54
CA LEU A 337 -8.13 -9.51 -15.79
C LEU A 337 -7.65 -10.95 -15.93
N ALA A 338 -8.55 -11.94 -15.90
CA ALA A 338 -8.21 -13.34 -16.14
C ALA A 338 -7.53 -13.53 -17.52
N SER A 339 -8.12 -12.93 -18.56
CA SER A 339 -7.57 -12.97 -19.93
C SER A 339 -6.18 -12.33 -20.01
N LEU A 340 -6.01 -11.14 -19.43
CA LEU A 340 -4.72 -10.43 -19.43
C LEU A 340 -3.66 -11.14 -18.58
N TYR A 341 -4.08 -11.73 -17.47
CA TYR A 341 -3.22 -12.50 -16.59
C TYR A 341 -2.68 -13.72 -17.33
N TYR A 342 -3.56 -14.52 -17.94
CA TYR A 342 -3.16 -15.68 -18.71
C TYR A 342 -2.24 -15.32 -19.89
N GLU A 343 -2.57 -14.28 -20.65
CA GLU A 343 -1.72 -13.79 -21.74
C GLU A 343 -0.30 -13.46 -21.27
N HIS A 344 -0.16 -12.96 -20.03
CA HIS A 344 1.12 -12.59 -19.47
C HIS A 344 1.88 -13.76 -18.82
N THR A 345 1.19 -14.68 -18.15
CA THR A 345 1.82 -15.70 -17.29
C THR A 345 1.74 -17.11 -17.84
N ALA A 346 0.80 -17.39 -18.74
CA ALA A 346 0.38 -18.74 -19.15
C ALA A 346 0.02 -19.67 -17.97
N ASP A 347 -0.36 -19.11 -16.82
CA ASP A 347 -0.69 -19.90 -15.61
C ASP A 347 -2.10 -20.52 -15.73
N LEU A 348 -2.14 -21.76 -16.18
CA LEU A 348 -3.37 -22.57 -16.22
C LEU A 348 -3.72 -23.15 -14.84
N VAL A 349 -2.76 -23.34 -13.94
CA VAL A 349 -2.99 -23.95 -12.62
C VAL A 349 -3.96 -23.12 -11.80
N PHE A 350 -3.82 -21.79 -11.85
CA PHE A 350 -4.77 -20.88 -11.20
C PHE A 350 -6.22 -21.12 -11.65
N PHE A 351 -6.46 -21.36 -12.94
CA PHE A 351 -7.80 -21.58 -13.47
C PHE A 351 -8.33 -23.00 -13.21
N GLU A 352 -7.44 -23.99 -13.10
CA GLU A 352 -7.79 -25.33 -12.62
C GLU A 352 -8.21 -25.34 -11.15
N GLU A 353 -7.54 -24.55 -10.31
CA GLU A 353 -7.87 -24.40 -8.88
C GLU A 353 -9.12 -23.52 -8.66
N HIS A 354 -9.44 -22.65 -9.62
CA HIS A 354 -10.55 -21.70 -9.56
C HIS A 354 -11.42 -21.72 -10.84
N PRO A 355 -12.01 -22.88 -11.21
CA PRO A 355 -12.79 -23.01 -12.44
C PRO A 355 -14.00 -22.07 -12.48
N GLN A 356 -14.53 -21.69 -11.32
CA GLN A 356 -15.65 -20.76 -11.21
C GLN A 356 -15.37 -19.40 -11.88
N VAL A 357 -14.10 -18.96 -11.94
CA VAL A 357 -13.73 -17.70 -12.60
C VAL A 357 -14.08 -17.75 -14.09
N LEU A 358 -13.72 -18.84 -14.76
CA LEU A 358 -14.01 -19.00 -16.19
C LEU A 358 -15.51 -19.25 -16.43
N GLU A 359 -16.14 -20.06 -15.57
CA GLU A 359 -17.59 -20.31 -15.66
C GLU A 359 -18.41 -19.03 -15.50
N ASN A 360 -18.08 -18.19 -14.52
CA ASN A 360 -18.78 -16.93 -14.27
C ASN A 360 -18.52 -15.92 -15.38
N ALA A 361 -17.28 -15.82 -15.87
CA ALA A 361 -16.95 -14.96 -17.00
C ALA A 361 -17.71 -15.38 -18.27
N ALA A 362 -17.79 -16.68 -18.58
CA ALA A 362 -18.56 -17.20 -19.70
C ALA A 362 -20.06 -16.89 -19.55
N LYS A 363 -20.65 -17.13 -18.37
CA LYS A 363 -22.06 -16.79 -18.09
C LYS A 363 -22.34 -15.31 -18.34
N VAL A 364 -21.46 -14.40 -17.88
CA VAL A 364 -21.61 -12.97 -18.15
C VAL A 364 -21.55 -12.67 -19.65
N VAL A 365 -20.61 -13.28 -20.38
CA VAL A 365 -20.51 -13.11 -21.84
C VAL A 365 -21.76 -13.63 -22.54
N ASP A 366 -22.23 -14.83 -22.21
CA ASP A 366 -23.44 -15.43 -22.80
C ASP A 366 -24.68 -14.58 -22.55
N GLU A 367 -24.85 -14.07 -21.32
CA GLU A 367 -25.94 -13.15 -20.99
C GLU A 367 -25.88 -11.84 -21.79
N VAL A 368 -24.68 -11.29 -22.01
CA VAL A 368 -24.50 -10.10 -22.85
C VAL A 368 -24.86 -10.43 -24.30
N LEU A 369 -24.31 -11.52 -24.86
CA LEU A 369 -24.54 -11.93 -26.24
C LEU A 369 -26.02 -12.25 -26.53
N ALA A 370 -26.74 -12.80 -25.54
CA ALA A 370 -28.17 -13.10 -25.63
C ALA A 370 -29.04 -11.85 -25.80
N GLN A 371 -28.54 -10.66 -25.44
CA GLN A 371 -29.25 -9.38 -25.61
C GLN A 371 -29.07 -8.77 -27.00
N ARG A 372 -28.38 -9.46 -27.91
CA ARG A 372 -28.17 -8.99 -29.27
C ARG A 372 -29.49 -8.63 -29.94
N HIS A 373 -29.58 -7.42 -30.48
CA HIS A 373 -30.66 -7.06 -31.38
C HIS A 373 -30.49 -7.76 -32.74
N PRO A 374 -31.48 -8.53 -33.23
CA PRO A 374 -31.35 -9.32 -34.45
C PRO A 374 -30.91 -8.51 -35.68
N GLU A 375 -31.44 -7.29 -35.81
CA GLU A 375 -31.16 -6.37 -36.92
C GLU A 375 -30.12 -5.29 -36.56
N GLY A 376 -29.50 -5.39 -35.37
CA GLY A 376 -28.54 -4.41 -34.86
C GLY A 376 -27.09 -4.78 -35.13
N PRO A 377 -26.15 -3.81 -34.97
CA PRO A 377 -24.73 -4.13 -34.93
C PRO A 377 -24.42 -5.05 -33.74
N MET A 378 -23.28 -5.75 -33.78
CA MET A 378 -22.78 -6.58 -32.68
C MET A 378 -22.21 -5.71 -31.54
N LEU A 379 -23.04 -4.83 -31.00
CA LEU A 379 -22.73 -3.87 -29.96
C LEU A 379 -23.80 -3.93 -28.87
N PHE A 380 -23.35 -3.75 -27.64
CA PHE A 380 -24.14 -3.94 -26.42
C PHE A 380 -24.20 -2.66 -25.60
N GLU A 381 -25.34 -2.47 -24.96
CA GLU A 381 -25.64 -1.29 -24.16
C GLU A 381 -24.96 -1.37 -22.79
N SER A 382 -24.71 -0.22 -22.19
CA SER A 382 -24.22 -0.09 -20.83
C SER A 382 -24.91 1.13 -20.25
N VAL A 383 -25.47 1.05 -19.05
CA VAL A 383 -26.13 2.19 -18.41
C VAL A 383 -25.09 3.12 -17.81
N TRP A 384 -24.10 2.55 -17.13
CA TRP A 384 -23.00 3.26 -16.48
C TRP A 384 -21.66 2.82 -17.05
N LEU A 385 -20.75 3.77 -17.29
CA LEU A 385 -19.34 3.45 -17.58
C LEU A 385 -18.56 3.15 -16.31
N SER A 386 -19.00 3.83 -15.26
CA SER A 386 -18.30 4.21 -14.06
C SER A 386 -19.40 4.46 -13.02
N ASP A 387 -19.34 5.59 -12.33
CA ASP A 387 -20.41 6.37 -11.74
C ASP A 387 -21.07 7.38 -12.71
N ALA A 388 -20.58 7.50 -13.94
CA ALA A 388 -21.15 8.34 -15.00
C ALA A 388 -22.00 7.52 -16.00
N PHE A 389 -23.08 8.13 -16.48
CA PHE A 389 -23.93 7.53 -17.51
C PHE A 389 -23.13 7.28 -18.80
N ALA A 390 -23.37 6.14 -19.43
CA ALA A 390 -22.97 5.96 -20.82
C ALA A 390 -23.87 6.84 -21.69
N LEU A 391 -23.29 7.85 -22.32
CA LEU A 391 -24.02 8.68 -23.27
C LEU A 391 -24.09 7.97 -24.63
N GLY A 392 -25.26 8.01 -25.26
CA GLY A 392 -25.51 7.33 -26.53
C GLY A 392 -25.93 5.87 -26.37
N LYS A 393 -26.21 5.21 -27.50
CA LYS A 393 -26.74 3.84 -27.51
C LYS A 393 -25.70 2.79 -27.13
N TYR A 394 -24.47 2.94 -27.63
CA TYR A 394 -23.37 2.02 -27.40
C TYR A 394 -22.13 2.75 -26.94
N HIS A 395 -21.48 2.26 -25.88
CA HIS A 395 -20.20 2.80 -25.43
C HIS A 395 -19.04 1.99 -26.03
N THR A 396 -18.17 2.68 -26.77
CA THR A 396 -16.99 2.09 -27.44
C THR A 396 -16.10 1.32 -26.48
N GLY A 397 -15.72 1.92 -25.35
CA GLY A 397 -14.78 1.29 -24.41
C GLY A 397 -15.34 0.01 -23.77
N SER A 398 -16.64 -0.04 -23.49
CA SER A 398 -17.28 -1.22 -22.89
C SER A 398 -17.35 -2.38 -23.90
N ASN A 399 -17.61 -2.06 -25.16
CA ASN A 399 -17.64 -3.07 -26.24
C ASN A 399 -16.24 -3.56 -26.61
N LEU A 400 -15.21 -2.72 -26.50
CA LEU A 400 -13.81 -3.16 -26.60
C LEU A 400 -13.42 -4.10 -25.46
N CYS A 401 -13.89 -3.82 -24.23
CA CYS A 401 -13.69 -4.75 -23.10
C CYS A 401 -14.36 -6.11 -23.40
N LEU A 402 -15.60 -6.11 -23.90
CA LEU A 402 -16.30 -7.34 -24.28
C LEU A 402 -15.51 -8.13 -25.34
N TRP A 403 -15.06 -7.47 -26.41
CA TRP A 403 -14.26 -8.11 -27.43
C TRP A 403 -12.98 -8.76 -26.86
N LYS A 404 -12.25 -8.03 -25.99
CA LYS A 404 -11.03 -8.57 -25.36
C LYS A 404 -11.33 -9.76 -24.45
N VAL A 405 -12.43 -9.72 -23.68
CA VAL A 405 -12.85 -10.86 -22.85
C VAL A 405 -13.21 -12.06 -23.72
N CYS A 406 -14.01 -11.88 -24.78
CA CYS A 406 -14.35 -12.99 -25.68
C CYS A 406 -13.10 -13.63 -26.31
N SER A 407 -12.16 -12.79 -26.78
CA SER A 407 -10.90 -13.29 -27.35
C SER A 407 -10.07 -14.04 -26.33
N GLY A 408 -9.87 -13.47 -25.13
CA GLY A 408 -9.03 -14.09 -24.11
C GLY A 408 -9.65 -15.33 -23.49
N LEU A 409 -10.98 -15.38 -23.32
CA LEU A 409 -11.68 -16.58 -22.89
C LEU A 409 -11.60 -17.69 -23.94
N ALA A 410 -11.66 -17.37 -25.23
CA ALA A 410 -11.47 -18.37 -26.28
C ALA A 410 -10.08 -19.01 -26.21
N ASP A 411 -9.03 -18.19 -26.04
CA ASP A 411 -7.65 -18.68 -25.88
C ASP A 411 -7.48 -19.52 -24.61
N LEU A 412 -8.11 -19.10 -23.51
CA LEU A 412 -8.12 -19.83 -22.24
C LEU A 412 -8.84 -21.18 -22.34
N PHE A 413 -10.03 -21.23 -22.94
CA PHE A 413 -10.78 -22.47 -23.10
C PHE A 413 -10.05 -23.47 -24.00
N ASP A 414 -9.49 -23.01 -25.12
CA ASP A 414 -8.68 -23.87 -25.99
C ASP A 414 -7.47 -24.45 -25.24
N ALA A 415 -6.76 -23.62 -24.48
CA ALA A 415 -5.62 -24.05 -23.68
C ALA A 415 -5.98 -24.98 -22.51
N SER A 416 -7.16 -24.79 -21.91
CA SER A 416 -7.71 -25.66 -20.86
C SER A 416 -8.38 -26.93 -21.40
N GLY A 417 -8.54 -27.07 -22.72
CA GLY A 417 -9.23 -28.20 -23.35
C GLY A 417 -10.74 -28.24 -23.09
N LEU A 418 -11.37 -27.06 -22.94
CA LEU A 418 -12.78 -26.86 -22.63
C LEU A 418 -13.61 -26.42 -23.84
#